data_AF-A0A927D114-F1
#
_entry.id   AF-A0A927D114-F1
#
_cell.length_a   1.000
_cell.length_b   1.000
_cell.length_c   1.000
_cell.angle_alpha   90.00
_cell.angle_beta   90.00
_cell.angle_gamma   90.00
#
_symmetry.space_group_name_H-M   'P 1'
#
loop_
_entity.id
_entity.type
_entity.pdbx_description
1 polymer ?
#
loop_
_entity_poly.entity_id
_entity_poly.type
_entity_poly.pdbx_seq_one_letter_code
_entity_poly.pdbx_strand_id
1 'polypeptide(L)'
;MIKDRGKIKWVSMMLPEHVQMLREWAEEDANEERIFLDEQQVEEINHTIAEAMEHQLLVAISYYDQKRYHVMVGHIHYFDEWKRQLNIIDRFEEVHYIKLEDVMDVRFA
;
A
#
# COMPACT_ATOMS: atom_id res chain seq x y z
N MET A 1 26.58 31.80 21.09
CA MET A 1 26.85 30.44 21.61
C MET A 1 25.94 29.49 20.82
N ILE A 2 26.52 28.79 19.84
CA ILE A 2 25.78 28.05 18.80
C ILE A 2 25.46 26.63 19.29
N LYS A 3 24.17 26.32 19.36
CA LYS A 3 23.65 24.95 19.43
C LYS A 3 23.41 24.49 18.00
N ASP A 4 24.24 23.59 17.48
CA ASP A 4 23.85 22.68 16.40
C ASP A 4 24.90 21.56 16.27
N ARG A 5 24.61 20.40 16.85
CA ARG A 5 25.33 19.15 16.55
C ARG A 5 24.29 18.06 16.42
N GLY A 6 23.94 17.75 15.18
CA GLY A 6 23.03 16.64 14.90
C GLY A 6 22.66 16.40 13.43
N LYS A 7 23.13 17.19 12.46
CA LYS A 7 22.86 16.89 11.04
C LYS A 7 24.03 16.14 10.40
N ILE A 8 23.70 14.91 10.05
CA ILE A 8 24.46 13.86 9.37
C ILE A 8 25.21 14.44 8.16
N LYS A 9 26.54 14.36 8.19
CA LYS A 9 27.45 14.94 7.17
C LYS A 9 27.53 14.17 5.84
N TRP A 10 26.86 13.03 5.71
CA TRP A 10 26.96 12.17 4.52
C TRP A 10 26.29 12.78 3.28
N VAL A 11 25.24 13.60 3.46
CA VAL A 11 24.53 14.26 2.34
C VAL A 11 25.38 15.39 1.69
N SER A 12 26.38 15.91 2.41
CA SER A 12 27.21 17.04 1.93
C SER A 12 28.35 16.64 1.00
N MET A 13 28.59 15.34 0.77
CA MET A 13 29.68 14.84 -0.09
C MET A 13 29.20 14.37 -1.47
N MET A 14 27.88 14.37 -1.73
CA MET A 14 27.28 14.05 -3.02
C MET A 14 26.93 15.36 -3.74
N LEU A 15 27.31 15.49 -5.01
CA LEU A 15 26.88 16.63 -5.83
C LEU A 15 25.34 16.69 -5.85
N PRO A 16 24.71 17.87 -5.73
CA PRO A 16 23.24 18.00 -5.69
C PRO A 16 22.54 17.30 -6.87
N GLU A 17 23.19 17.28 -8.04
CA GLU A 17 22.72 16.59 -9.25
C GLU A 17 22.58 15.08 -9.05
N HIS A 18 23.49 14.43 -8.31
CA HIS A 18 23.39 13.00 -8.00
C HIS A 18 22.29 12.68 -6.99
N VAL A 19 22.00 13.60 -6.07
CA VAL A 19 20.90 13.43 -5.11
C VAL A 19 19.54 13.53 -5.81
N GLN A 20 19.46 14.36 -6.86
CA GLN A 20 18.26 14.45 -7.70
C GLN A 20 18.09 13.19 -8.54
N MET A 21 19.14 12.73 -9.24
CA MET A 21 19.11 11.47 -9.99
C MET A 21 18.74 10.26 -9.14
N LEU A 22 19.25 10.15 -7.91
CA LEU A 22 18.90 9.05 -7.01
C LEU A 22 17.45 9.12 -6.52
N ARG A 23 16.89 10.32 -6.38
CA ARG A 23 15.47 10.51 -6.05
C ARG A 23 14.58 10.22 -7.24
N GLU A 24 14.98 10.64 -8.43
CA GLU A 24 14.27 10.36 -9.69
C GLU A 24 14.29 8.86 -9.97
N TRP A 25 15.43 8.17 -9.83
CA TRP A 25 15.50 6.71 -9.94
C TRP A 25 14.68 5.97 -8.87
N ALA A 26 14.69 6.42 -7.61
CA ALA A 26 13.86 5.81 -6.58
C ALA A 26 12.35 6.08 -6.78
N GLU A 27 11.99 7.18 -7.45
CA GLU A 27 10.61 7.51 -7.79
C GLU A 27 10.13 6.85 -9.09
N GLU A 28 11.04 6.53 -10.02
CA GLU A 28 10.78 5.72 -11.21
C GLU A 28 10.63 4.22 -10.86
N ASP A 29 11.52 3.67 -10.03
CA ASP A 29 11.46 2.27 -9.52
C ASP A 29 10.14 2.01 -8.76
N ALA A 30 9.69 2.97 -7.94
CA ALA A 30 8.41 2.88 -7.23
C ALA A 30 7.18 2.99 -8.15
N ASN A 31 7.30 3.62 -9.34
CA ASN A 31 6.20 3.76 -10.31
C ASN A 31 6.08 2.54 -11.24
N GLU A 32 7.18 1.85 -11.54
CA GLU A 32 7.19 0.72 -12.47
C GLU A 32 6.53 -0.55 -11.93
N GLU A 33 6.41 -0.71 -10.61
CA GLU A 33 5.87 -1.94 -10.01
C GLU A 33 4.34 -1.98 -9.88
N ARG A 34 3.54 -1.10 -10.53
CA ARG A 34 2.08 -1.27 -10.52
C ARG A 34 1.74 -2.63 -11.17
N ILE A 35 1.66 -3.68 -10.34
CA ILE A 35 1.65 -5.07 -10.77
C ILE A 35 0.43 -5.25 -11.65
N PHE A 36 0.65 -5.66 -12.89
CA PHE A 36 -0.44 -6.13 -13.74
C PHE A 36 -0.89 -7.48 -13.18
N LEU A 37 -1.99 -7.47 -12.42
CA LEU A 37 -2.65 -8.70 -12.00
C LEU A 37 -3.21 -9.40 -13.23
N ASP A 38 -2.82 -10.64 -13.44
CA ASP A 38 -3.47 -11.48 -14.45
C ASP A 38 -4.84 -11.97 -13.94
N GLU A 39 -5.64 -12.56 -14.83
CA GLU A 39 -7.01 -12.99 -14.51
C GLU A 39 -7.06 -14.00 -13.35
N GLN A 40 -6.08 -14.89 -13.24
CA GLN A 40 -6.02 -15.87 -12.15
C GLN A 40 -5.77 -15.18 -10.81
N GLN A 41 -4.83 -14.25 -10.75
CA GLN A 41 -4.56 -13.47 -9.53
C GLN A 41 -5.78 -12.65 -9.08
N VAL A 42 -6.50 -12.04 -10.03
CA VAL A 42 -7.73 -11.31 -9.73
C VAL A 42 -8.81 -12.23 -9.17
N GLU A 43 -8.95 -13.43 -9.72
CA GLU A 43 -9.91 -14.43 -9.23
C GLU A 43 -9.57 -14.90 -7.81
N GLU A 44 -8.30 -15.15 -7.52
CA GLU A 44 -7.82 -15.53 -6.18
C GLU A 44 -8.08 -14.43 -5.14
N ILE A 45 -7.81 -13.17 -5.49
CA ILE A 45 -8.10 -12.02 -4.62
C ILE A 45 -9.61 -11.92 -4.35
N ASN A 46 -10.45 -12.03 -5.39
CA ASN A 46 -11.90 -11.98 -5.24
C ASN A 46 -12.43 -13.11 -4.36
N HIS A 47 -11.92 -14.34 -4.54
CA HIS A 47 -12.26 -15.48 -3.71
C HIS A 47 -11.89 -15.23 -2.25
N THR A 48 -10.67 -14.75 -2.00
CA THR A 48 -10.18 -14.46 -0.64
C THR A 48 -11.00 -13.36 0.03
N ILE A 49 -11.37 -12.29 -0.70
CA ILE A 49 -12.24 -11.23 -0.19
C ILE A 49 -13.62 -11.79 0.17
N ALA A 50 -14.23 -12.58 -0.70
CA ALA A 50 -15.55 -13.16 -0.46
C ALA A 50 -15.56 -14.07 0.78
N GLU A 51 -14.58 -14.95 0.90
CA GLU A 51 -14.41 -15.84 2.05
C GLU A 51 -14.16 -15.05 3.35
N ALA A 52 -13.31 -14.02 3.29
CA ALA A 52 -13.03 -13.15 4.43
C ALA A 52 -14.27 -12.39 4.90
N MET A 53 -15.12 -11.93 3.98
CA MET A 53 -16.39 -11.28 4.30
C MET A 53 -17.42 -12.25 4.88
N GLU A 54 -17.55 -13.45 4.30
CA GLU A 54 -18.51 -14.46 4.76
C GLU A 54 -18.20 -14.95 6.17
N HIS A 55 -16.93 -15.18 6.46
CA HIS A 55 -16.47 -15.74 7.72
C HIS A 55 -15.91 -14.70 8.69
N GLN A 56 -15.98 -13.42 8.33
CA GLN A 56 -15.44 -12.30 9.10
C GLN A 56 -13.96 -12.52 9.49
N LEU A 57 -13.16 -13.02 8.55
CA LEU A 57 -11.76 -13.36 8.78
C LEU A 57 -10.88 -12.12 8.78
N LEU A 58 -9.77 -12.21 9.50
CA LEU A 58 -8.73 -11.19 9.49
C LEU A 58 -7.88 -11.38 8.23
N VAL A 59 -7.69 -10.31 7.47
CA VAL A 59 -6.87 -10.33 6.25
C VAL A 59 -5.80 -9.25 6.28
N ALA A 60 -4.68 -9.54 5.65
CA ALA A 60 -3.68 -8.57 5.24
C ALA A 60 -3.96 -8.17 3.79
N ILE A 61 -4.13 -6.86 3.56
CA ILE A 61 -4.41 -6.29 2.24
C ILE A 61 -3.21 -5.44 1.84
N SER A 62 -2.61 -5.78 0.71
CA SER A 62 -1.57 -4.98 0.06
C SER A 62 -2.23 -4.11 -1.01
N TYR A 63 -2.01 -2.80 -0.95
CA TYR A 63 -2.59 -1.85 -1.87
C TYR A 63 -1.60 -0.74 -2.25
N TYR A 64 -1.82 -0.14 -3.41
CA TYR A 64 -0.99 0.94 -3.94
C TYR A 64 -1.71 2.27 -3.80
N ASP A 65 -1.17 3.18 -2.97
CA ASP A 65 -1.69 4.53 -2.82
C ASP A 65 -0.55 5.55 -2.84
N GLN A 66 -0.79 6.74 -3.40
CA GLN A 66 0.19 7.84 -3.41
C GLN A 66 1.62 7.47 -3.85
N LYS A 67 1.73 6.62 -4.88
CA LYS A 67 3.00 6.08 -5.39
C LYS A 67 3.77 5.19 -4.39
N ARG A 68 3.07 4.53 -3.47
CA ARG A 68 3.68 3.69 -2.43
C ARG A 68 2.84 2.44 -2.18
N TYR A 69 3.54 1.37 -1.78
CA TYR A 69 2.93 0.15 -1.28
C TYR A 69 2.55 0.33 0.18
N HIS A 70 1.31 0.00 0.47
CA HIS A 70 0.78 -0.04 1.81
C HIS A 70 0.28 -1.44 2.10
N VAL A 71 0.47 -1.87 3.34
CA VAL A 71 -0.13 -3.10 3.86
C VAL A 71 -0.94 -2.72 5.08
N MET A 72 -2.18 -3.18 5.11
CA MET A 72 -3.02 -3.05 6.30
C MET A 72 -3.59 -4.40 6.71
N VAL A 73 -3.91 -4.54 7.99
CA VAL A 73 -4.53 -5.75 8.55
C VAL A 73 -5.87 -5.37 9.16
N GLY A 74 -6.93 -6.08 8.78
CA GLY A 74 -8.27 -5.80 9.28
C GLY A 74 -9.32 -6.77 8.76
N HIS A 75 -10.57 -6.50 9.13
CA HIS A 75 -11.73 -7.25 8.66
C HIS A 75 -12.42 -6.48 7.54
N ILE A 76 -12.70 -7.16 6.43
CA ILE A 76 -13.49 -6.58 5.34
C ILE A 76 -14.96 -6.58 5.79
N HIS A 77 -15.51 -5.39 6.04
CA HIS A 77 -16.87 -5.25 6.56
C HIS A 77 -17.90 -5.28 5.43
N TYR A 78 -17.67 -4.52 4.35
CA TYR A 78 -18.49 -4.57 3.15
C TYR A 78 -17.77 -3.99 1.92
N PHE A 79 -18.24 -4.38 0.74
CA PHE A 79 -17.84 -3.82 -0.54
C PHE A 79 -18.90 -2.83 -1.04
N ASP A 80 -18.48 -1.60 -1.37
CA ASP A 80 -19.32 -0.60 -2.02
C ASP A 80 -19.20 -0.78 -3.54
N GLU A 81 -20.24 -1.37 -4.16
CA GLU A 81 -20.26 -1.66 -5.59
C GLU A 81 -20.24 -0.39 -6.46
N TRP A 82 -20.87 0.71 -6.00
CA TRP A 82 -20.93 1.95 -6.76
C TRP A 82 -19.59 2.67 -6.79
N LYS A 83 -18.86 2.67 -5.66
CA LYS A 83 -17.54 3.29 -5.57
C LYS A 83 -16.40 2.33 -5.91
N ARG A 84 -16.69 1.04 -6.02
CA ARG A 84 -15.69 -0.05 -6.15
C ARG A 84 -14.66 0.01 -5.02
N GLN A 85 -15.12 0.13 -3.78
CA GLN A 85 -14.29 0.30 -2.58
C GLN A 85 -14.58 -0.75 -1.51
N LEU A 86 -13.51 -1.30 -0.92
CA LEU A 86 -13.56 -2.14 0.28
C LEU A 86 -13.56 -1.26 1.52
N ASN A 87 -14.45 -1.58 2.45
CA ASN A 87 -14.48 -1.01 3.79
C ASN A 87 -13.83 -1.99 4.75
N ILE A 88 -12.73 -1.56 5.36
CA ILE A 88 -11.95 -2.41 6.24
C ILE A 88 -11.91 -1.78 7.62
N ILE A 89 -12.18 -2.60 8.65
CA ILE A 89 -12.09 -2.20 10.05
C ILE A 89 -10.81 -2.80 10.59
N ASP A 90 -9.90 -1.95 11.07
CA ASP A 90 -8.67 -2.42 11.69
C ASP A 90 -8.85 -2.80 13.16
N ARG A 91 -7.76 -3.19 13.82
CA ARG A 91 -7.75 -3.56 15.24
C ARG A 91 -8.06 -2.42 16.22
N PHE A 92 -8.03 -1.17 15.75
CA PHE A 92 -8.32 0.03 16.51
C PHE A 92 -9.74 0.55 16.26
N GLU A 93 -10.56 -0.24 15.55
CA GLU A 93 -11.93 0.12 15.16
C GLU A 93 -11.98 1.32 14.20
N GLU A 94 -10.85 1.63 13.53
CA GLU A 94 -10.79 2.67 12.51
C GLU A 94 -11.24 2.10 11.16
N VAL A 95 -12.01 2.91 10.42
CA VAL A 95 -12.55 2.54 9.10
C VAL A 95 -11.61 3.05 8.01
N HIS A 96 -11.15 2.13 7.18
CA HIS A 96 -10.29 2.39 6.03
C HIS A 96 -11.04 2.07 4.73
N TYR A 97 -10.84 2.92 3.73
CA TYR A 97 -11.45 2.77 2.41
C TYR A 97 -10.37 2.51 1.38
N ILE A 98 -10.38 1.33 0.76
CA ILE A 98 -9.43 0.96 -0.28
C ILE A 98 -10.20 0.72 -1.58
N LYS A 99 -9.79 1.35 -2.68
CA LYS A 99 -10.37 1.04 -3.98
C LYS A 99 -9.89 -0.33 -4.46
N LEU A 100 -10.80 -1.11 -5.02
CA LEU A 100 -10.49 -2.43 -5.55
C LEU A 100 -9.40 -2.38 -6.66
N GLU A 101 -9.35 -1.28 -7.43
CA GLU A 101 -8.34 -1.06 -8.48
C GLU A 101 -6.91 -0.86 -7.95
N ASP A 102 -6.79 -0.49 -6.66
CA ASP A 102 -5.52 -0.26 -6.00
C ASP A 102 -5.09 -1.47 -5.14
N VAL A 103 -5.96 -2.48 -4.98
CA VAL A 103 -5.63 -3.73 -4.29
C VAL A 103 -4.71 -4.57 -5.17
N MET A 104 -3.63 -5.05 -4.57
CA MET A 104 -2.60 -5.84 -5.25
C MET A 104 -2.56 -7.28 -4.78
N ASP A 105 -2.89 -7.53 -3.51
CA ASP A 105 -2.87 -8.88 -2.93
C ASP A 105 -3.70 -8.85 -1.64
N VAL A 106 -4.40 -9.96 -1.36
CA VAL A 106 -5.16 -10.16 -0.13
C VAL A 106 -4.86 -11.56 0.39
N ARG A 107 -4.50 -11.67 1.67
CA ARG A 107 -4.18 -12.96 2.32
C ARG A 107 -4.80 -13.04 3.69
N PHE A 108 -5.14 -14.25 4.13
CA PHE A 108 -5.49 -14.49 5.52
C PHE A 108 -4.29 -14.23 6.43
N ALA A 109 -4.55 -13.59 7.57
CA ALA A 109 -3.54 -13.21 8.57
C ALA A 109 -3.29 -14.30 9.62
#